data_AF-A0A7K1H3T4-F1
#
_entry.id   AF-A0A7K1H3T4-F1
#
_cell.length_a   1.000
_cell.length_b   1.000
_cell.length_c   1.000
_cell.angle_alpha   90.00
_cell.angle_beta   90.00
_cell.angle_gamma   90.00
#
_symmetry.space_group_name_H-M   'P 1'
#
loop_
_entity.id
_entity.type
_entity.pdbx_description
1 polymer ?
#
loop_
_entity_poly.entity_id
_entity_poly.type
_entity_poly.pdbx_seq_one_letter_code
_entity_poly.pdbx_strand_id
1 'polypeptide(L)'
;MSDETRAGGTLDGFHIGQVPVGVGDEVSDFDNEWDDVRFTSRFWERQTPDGYQVDLRVHVLRGDRLIDLDALHAFLAEYHEQDPAQWQLTEFQHGDSPGLTDDVQAFWLVEPGVAVNVLTTPDFGDSLLPTALSIQAAADSA
;
A
#
# COMPACT_ATOMS: atom_id res chain seq x y z
N MET A 1 -25.82 -2.72 12.38
CA MET A 1 -24.87 -3.61 11.69
C MET A 1 -23.54 -2.89 11.79
N SER A 2 -22.71 -3.32 12.73
CA SER A 2 -21.41 -2.70 12.93
C SER A 2 -20.52 -3.26 11.83
N ASP A 3 -20.13 -2.39 10.89
CA ASP A 3 -18.99 -2.63 10.02
C ASP A 3 -17.78 -2.64 10.94
N GLU A 4 -17.44 -3.80 11.52
CA GLU A 4 -16.26 -3.93 12.38
C GLU A 4 -15.04 -3.94 11.46
N THR A 5 -14.60 -2.75 11.07
CA THR A 5 -13.30 -2.55 10.46
C THR A 5 -12.23 -3.11 11.40
N ARG A 6 -11.51 -4.13 10.96
CA ARG A 6 -10.39 -4.69 11.72
C ARG A 6 -9.11 -3.90 11.48
N ALA A 7 -8.32 -3.70 12.54
CA ALA A 7 -7.00 -3.09 12.41
C ALA A 7 -6.03 -4.05 11.69
N GLY A 8 -5.16 -3.49 10.86
CA GLY A 8 -4.12 -4.23 10.14
C GLY A 8 -2.82 -4.40 10.91
N GLY A 9 -2.68 -3.76 12.08
CA GLY A 9 -1.49 -3.84 12.94
C GLY A 9 -0.36 -2.92 12.50
N THR A 10 0.86 -3.18 12.95
CA THR A 10 2.05 -2.40 12.56
C THR A 10 2.87 -3.13 11.49
N LEU A 11 3.40 -2.38 10.53
CA LEU A 11 4.29 -2.83 9.46
C LEU A 11 5.39 -1.78 9.28
N ASP A 12 6.65 -2.14 9.54
CA ASP A 12 7.84 -1.30 9.33
C ASP A 12 7.71 0.18 9.80
N GLY A 13 7.20 0.36 11.02
CA GLY A 13 7.02 1.70 11.61
C GLY A 13 5.71 2.41 11.22
N PHE A 14 4.80 1.75 10.51
CA PHE A 14 3.49 2.28 10.14
C PHE A 14 2.36 1.46 10.78
N HIS A 15 1.37 2.13 11.36
CA HIS A 15 0.14 1.52 11.85
C HIS A 15 -0.92 1.52 10.75
N ILE A 16 -1.45 0.35 10.41
CA ILE A 16 -2.54 0.16 9.45
C ILE A 16 -3.84 0.14 10.26
N GLY A 17 -4.54 1.27 10.31
CA GLY A 17 -5.73 1.44 11.16
C GLY A 17 -6.97 0.69 10.68
N GLN A 18 -7.08 0.47 9.37
CA GLN A 18 -8.26 -0.13 8.74
C GLN A 18 -7.89 -1.09 7.62
N VAL A 19 -8.43 -2.31 7.71
CA VAL A 19 -8.44 -3.30 6.63
C VAL A 19 -9.89 -3.43 6.12
N PRO A 20 -10.13 -3.51 4.79
CA PRO A 20 -11.47 -3.60 4.23
C PRO A 20 -12.22 -4.82 4.77
N VAL A 21 -13.52 -4.66 5.01
CA VAL A 21 -14.33 -5.79 5.45
C VAL A 21 -14.43 -6.81 4.33
N GLY A 22 -14.22 -8.07 4.72
CA GLY A 22 -14.37 -9.20 3.83
C GLY A 22 -13.13 -9.56 3.02
N VAL A 23 -11.97 -8.90 3.17
CA VAL A 23 -10.69 -9.47 2.68
C VAL A 23 -10.34 -10.74 3.47
N GLY A 24 -9.48 -11.58 2.89
CA GLY A 24 -9.07 -12.84 3.51
C GLY A 24 -8.40 -12.69 4.88
N ASP A 25 -8.49 -13.76 5.67
CA ASP A 25 -8.00 -13.82 7.05
C ASP A 25 -6.56 -14.33 7.16
N GLU A 26 -5.99 -14.89 6.09
CA GLU A 26 -4.59 -15.32 6.09
C GLU A 26 -3.70 -14.10 5.91
N VAL A 27 -2.81 -13.87 6.88
CA VAL A 27 -1.94 -12.69 6.92
C VAL A 27 -0.50 -13.12 6.97
N SER A 28 0.32 -12.57 6.08
CA SER A 28 1.75 -12.88 6.00
C SER A 28 2.57 -11.65 5.67
N ASP A 29 3.75 -11.56 6.29
CA ASP A 29 4.72 -10.51 6.05
C ASP A 29 5.91 -11.04 5.25
N PHE A 30 6.41 -10.25 4.31
CA PHE A 30 7.58 -10.58 3.49
C PHE A 30 8.48 -9.35 3.31
N ASP A 31 9.78 -9.60 3.40
CA ASP A 31 10.82 -8.63 3.08
C ASP A 31 11.51 -9.02 1.77
N ASN A 32 11.68 -8.06 0.87
CA ASN A 32 12.47 -8.23 -0.35
C ASN A 32 13.16 -6.92 -0.73
N GLU A 33 14.05 -6.99 -1.72
CA GLU A 33 14.75 -5.84 -2.26
C GLU A 33 14.70 -5.92 -3.79
N TRP A 34 14.44 -4.78 -4.42
CA TRP A 34 14.43 -4.65 -5.88
C TRP A 34 14.93 -3.26 -6.27
N ASP A 35 15.93 -3.22 -7.14
CA ASP A 35 16.56 -2.00 -7.66
C ASP A 35 16.92 -0.96 -6.57
N ASP A 36 17.65 -1.45 -5.56
CA ASP A 36 18.12 -0.72 -4.37
C ASP A 36 17.01 -0.16 -3.46
N VAL A 37 15.76 -0.61 -3.64
CA VAL A 37 14.63 -0.29 -2.76
C VAL A 37 14.21 -1.53 -1.99
N ARG A 38 14.19 -1.43 -0.65
CA ARG A 38 13.63 -2.45 0.22
C ARG A 38 12.13 -2.33 0.32
N PHE A 39 11.49 -3.48 0.34
CA PHE A 39 10.06 -3.66 0.53
C PHE A 39 9.88 -4.44 1.83
N THR A 40 9.14 -3.87 2.77
CA THR A 40 8.52 -4.64 3.85
C THR A 40 7.02 -4.67 3.59
N SER A 41 6.50 -5.87 3.37
CA SER A 41 5.19 -6.08 2.76
C SER A 41 4.29 -6.91 3.66
N ARG A 42 3.02 -6.56 3.74
CA ARG A 42 1.97 -7.39 4.35
C ARG A 42 0.89 -7.74 3.33
N PHE A 43 0.49 -9.00 3.33
CA PHE A 43 -0.51 -9.55 2.43
C PHE A 43 -1.69 -10.06 3.24
N TRP A 44 -2.89 -9.84 2.73
CA TRP A 44 -4.12 -10.48 3.18
C TRP A 44 -4.65 -11.37 2.08
N GLU A 45 -4.75 -12.65 2.38
CA GLU A 45 -5.02 -13.70 1.41
C GLU A 45 -6.24 -14.52 1.79
N ARG A 46 -6.98 -14.96 0.77
CA ARG A 46 -8.02 -15.96 0.92
C ARG A 46 -7.67 -17.22 0.14
N GLN A 47 -8.10 -18.35 0.67
CA GLN A 47 -8.15 -19.57 -0.10
C GLN A 47 -9.32 -19.53 -1.09
N THR A 48 -9.03 -19.90 -2.33
CA THR A 48 -9.99 -20.05 -3.43
C THR A 48 -9.94 -21.51 -3.94
N PRO A 49 -10.92 -21.96 -4.75
CA PRO A 49 -10.84 -23.27 -5.39
C PRO A 49 -9.58 -23.49 -6.23
N ASP A 50 -8.99 -22.42 -6.74
CA ASP A 50 -7.85 -22.46 -7.68
C ASP A 50 -6.50 -22.15 -7.00
N GLY A 51 -6.46 -21.94 -5.68
CA GLY A 51 -5.26 -21.61 -4.93
C GLY A 51 -5.48 -20.46 -3.94
N TYR A 52 -4.53 -19.53 -3.87
CA TYR A 52 -4.62 -18.35 -3.00
C TYR A 52 -4.78 -17.08 -3.83
N GLN A 53 -5.62 -16.18 -3.34
CA GLN A 53 -5.79 -14.83 -3.89
C GLN A 53 -5.36 -13.81 -2.84
N VAL A 54 -4.50 -12.88 -3.24
CA VAL A 54 -4.16 -11.69 -2.45
C VAL A 54 -5.26 -10.65 -2.66
N ASP A 55 -6.01 -10.34 -1.61
CA ASP A 55 -7.09 -9.35 -1.65
C ASP A 55 -6.60 -7.92 -1.39
N LEU A 56 -5.64 -7.80 -0.47
CA LEU A 56 -5.02 -6.54 -0.06
C LEU A 56 -3.52 -6.77 0.15
N ARG A 57 -2.73 -5.80 -0.28
CA ARG A 57 -1.29 -5.73 -0.07
C ARG A 57 -0.91 -4.33 0.38
N VAL A 58 -0.04 -4.25 1.38
CA VAL A 58 0.59 -2.99 1.80
C VAL A 58 2.09 -3.17 1.73
N HIS A 59 2.77 -2.24 1.05
CA HIS A 59 4.22 -2.13 0.99
C HIS A 59 4.67 -0.88 1.73
N VAL A 60 5.68 -1.02 2.57
CA VAL A 60 6.55 0.08 3.02
C VAL A 60 7.84 -0.03 2.21
N LEU A 61 8.16 1.05 1.49
CA LEU A 61 9.29 1.13 0.59
C LEU A 61 10.36 2.02 1.21
N ARG A 62 11.62 1.56 1.21
CA ARG A 62 12.76 2.35 1.68
C ARG A 62 13.93 2.30 0.70
N GLY A 63 14.40 3.46 0.24
CA GLY A 63 15.56 3.55 -0.63
C GLY A 63 15.85 4.96 -1.13
N ASP A 64 17.13 5.31 -1.25
CA ASP A 64 17.61 6.68 -1.52
C ASP A 64 17.11 7.29 -2.84
N ARG A 65 16.65 6.46 -3.78
CA ARG A 65 16.08 6.93 -5.06
C ARG A 65 14.66 7.48 -4.95
N LEU A 66 13.94 7.21 -3.85
CA LEU A 66 12.56 7.66 -3.63
C LEU A 66 12.53 9.10 -3.12
N ILE A 67 13.01 10.04 -3.94
CA ILE A 67 13.27 11.43 -3.50
C ILE A 67 12.03 12.33 -3.52
N ASP A 68 11.06 12.04 -4.38
CA ASP A 68 9.82 12.77 -4.58
C ASP A 68 8.73 11.83 -5.16
N LEU A 69 7.52 12.36 -5.32
CA LEU A 69 6.38 11.59 -5.81
C LEU A 69 6.56 11.11 -7.27
N ASP A 70 7.25 11.89 -8.10
CA ASP A 70 7.54 11.52 -9.49
C ASP A 70 8.53 10.35 -9.56
N ALA A 71 9.58 10.38 -8.73
CA ALA A 71 10.53 9.28 -8.60
C ALA A 71 9.88 8.00 -8.07
N LEU A 72 8.95 8.12 -7.11
CA LEU A 72 8.14 7.00 -6.62
C LEU A 72 7.23 6.43 -7.73
N HIS A 73 6.54 7.29 -8.48
CA HIS A 73 5.70 6.86 -9.60
C HIS A 73 6.52 6.13 -10.67
N ALA A 74 7.66 6.71 -11.08
CA ALA A 74 8.56 6.08 -12.05
C ALA A 74 9.06 4.71 -11.56
N PHE A 75 9.47 4.63 -10.29
CA PHE A 75 9.91 3.38 -9.68
C PHE A 75 8.81 2.32 -9.67
N LEU A 76 7.58 2.68 -9.24
CA LEU A 76 6.46 1.74 -9.23
C LEU A 76 6.04 1.33 -10.63
N ALA A 77 6.18 2.21 -11.63
CA ALA A 77 5.88 1.88 -13.01
C ALA A 77 6.84 0.81 -13.54
N GLU A 78 8.14 0.95 -13.25
CA GLU A 78 9.13 -0.08 -13.58
C GLU A 78 8.86 -1.40 -12.82
N TYR A 79 8.58 -1.32 -11.51
CA TYR A 79 8.32 -2.49 -10.67
C TYR A 79 7.05 -3.26 -11.08
N HIS A 80 6.00 -2.57 -11.50
CA HIS A 80 4.74 -3.17 -11.97
C HIS A 80 4.74 -3.48 -13.47
N GLU A 81 5.85 -3.24 -14.18
CA GLU A 81 5.94 -3.37 -15.64
C GLU A 81 4.86 -2.54 -16.38
N GLN A 82 4.52 -1.37 -15.84
CA GLN A 82 3.56 -0.42 -16.39
C GLN A 82 4.27 0.67 -17.20
N ASP A 83 3.62 1.17 -18.25
CA ASP A 83 4.07 2.39 -18.93
C ASP A 83 3.59 3.62 -18.15
N PRO A 84 4.50 4.42 -17.55
CA PRO A 84 4.11 5.59 -16.77
C PRO A 84 3.37 6.66 -17.59
N ALA A 85 3.53 6.67 -18.92
CA ALA A 85 2.82 7.60 -19.79
C ALA A 85 1.36 7.17 -20.08
N GLN A 86 1.02 5.91 -19.83
CA GLN A 86 -0.33 5.36 -20.03
C GLN A 86 -1.05 5.08 -18.71
N TRP A 87 -0.33 5.16 -17.59
CA TRP A 87 -0.87 4.90 -16.27
C TRP A 87 -1.69 6.10 -15.77
N GLN A 88 -3.01 5.96 -15.85
CA GLN A 88 -3.96 7.00 -15.48
C GLN A 88 -4.15 7.05 -13.96
N LEU A 89 -3.43 7.95 -13.32
CA LEU A 89 -3.49 8.19 -11.89
C LEU A 89 -4.23 9.50 -11.60
N THR A 90 -4.94 9.52 -10.48
CA THR A 90 -5.58 10.71 -9.92
C THR A 90 -4.87 11.09 -8.62
N GLU A 91 -4.75 12.39 -8.36
CA GLU A 91 -4.19 12.89 -7.11
C GLU A 91 -5.16 12.64 -5.94
N PHE A 92 -4.60 12.26 -4.80
CA PHE A 92 -5.28 12.29 -3.51
C PHE A 92 -4.35 12.86 -2.44
N GLN A 93 -4.92 13.20 -1.29
CA GLN A 93 -4.18 13.79 -0.18
C GLN A 93 -4.09 12.80 0.98
N HIS A 94 -2.87 12.44 1.40
CA HIS A 94 -2.61 11.62 2.58
C HIS A 94 -2.06 12.49 3.73
N GLY A 95 -2.95 13.03 4.55
CA GLY A 95 -2.56 14.04 5.55
C GLY A 95 -2.02 15.29 4.85
N ASP A 96 -0.76 15.64 5.09
CA ASP A 96 -0.10 16.76 4.42
C ASP A 96 0.71 16.35 3.16
N SER A 97 0.83 15.04 2.89
CA SER A 97 1.56 14.53 1.72
C SER A 97 0.65 14.28 0.52
N PRO A 98 1.02 14.72 -0.69
CA PRO A 98 0.32 14.32 -1.91
C PRO A 98 0.57 12.84 -2.22
N GLY A 99 -0.42 12.19 -2.81
CA GLY A 99 -0.34 10.82 -3.30
C GLY A 99 -1.06 10.64 -4.63
N LEU A 100 -0.85 9.49 -5.26
CA LEU A 100 -1.48 9.08 -6.51
C LEU A 100 -2.27 7.79 -6.32
N THR A 101 -3.42 7.69 -6.97
CA THR A 101 -4.30 6.53 -6.89
C THR A 101 -4.94 6.21 -8.24
N ASP A 102 -5.22 4.93 -8.46
CA ASP A 102 -6.19 4.45 -9.44
C ASP A 102 -7.26 3.59 -8.74
N ASP A 103 -7.99 2.77 -9.50
CA ASP A 103 -9.07 1.92 -8.98
C ASP A 103 -8.60 0.80 -8.04
N VAL A 104 -7.32 0.43 -8.08
CA VAL A 104 -6.78 -0.75 -7.39
C VAL A 104 -5.53 -0.46 -6.56
N GLN A 105 -4.91 0.72 -6.69
CA GLN A 105 -3.77 1.07 -5.86
C GLN A 105 -3.69 2.55 -5.51
N ALA A 106 -3.09 2.83 -4.36
CA ALA A 106 -2.81 4.16 -3.85
C ALA A 106 -1.41 4.21 -3.24
N PHE A 107 -0.62 5.22 -3.58
CA PHE A 107 0.74 5.37 -3.07
C PHE A 107 1.11 6.83 -2.84
N TRP A 108 2.00 7.06 -1.89
CA TRP A 108 2.49 8.39 -1.51
C TRP A 108 3.89 8.30 -0.92
N LEU A 109 4.58 9.44 -0.97
CA LEU A 109 5.84 9.62 -0.27
C LEU A 109 5.57 10.13 1.15
N VAL A 110 6.14 9.46 2.15
CA VAL A 110 6.07 9.88 3.55
C VAL A 110 7.12 10.97 3.80
N GLU A 111 8.34 10.68 3.39
CA GLU A 111 9.50 11.58 3.36
C GLU A 111 10.49 11.08 2.30
N PRO A 112 11.47 11.88 1.86
CA PRO A 112 12.49 11.40 0.94
C PRO A 112 13.15 10.11 1.44
N GLY A 113 13.07 9.06 0.62
CA GLY A 113 13.58 7.73 0.92
C GLY A 113 12.55 6.76 1.52
N VAL A 114 11.33 7.20 1.85
CA VAL A 114 10.29 6.36 2.47
C VAL A 114 8.92 6.59 1.82
N ALA A 115 8.34 5.52 1.28
CA ALA A 115 7.02 5.55 0.66
C ALA A 115 6.12 4.41 1.16
N VAL A 116 4.81 4.55 0.93
CA VAL A 116 3.83 3.50 1.13
C VAL A 116 3.07 3.26 -0.17
N ASN A 117 2.81 2.00 -0.49
CA ASN A 117 1.95 1.59 -1.58
C ASN A 117 0.92 0.57 -1.08
N VAL A 118 -0.36 0.82 -1.34
CA VAL A 118 -1.49 -0.04 -1.01
C VAL A 118 -2.10 -0.54 -2.31
N LEU A 119 -2.27 -1.86 -2.44
CA LEU A 119 -2.90 -2.49 -3.59
C LEU A 119 -4.05 -3.37 -3.13
N THR A 120 -5.15 -3.37 -3.88
CA THR A 120 -6.31 -4.23 -3.66
C THR A 120 -6.74 -4.91 -4.96
N THR A 121 -7.62 -5.90 -4.87
CA THR A 121 -8.40 -6.32 -6.04
C THR A 121 -9.53 -5.31 -6.31
N PRO A 122 -10.12 -5.30 -7.53
CA PRO A 122 -11.25 -4.43 -7.85
C PRO A 122 -12.46 -4.57 -6.92
N ASP A 123 -12.64 -5.77 -6.34
CA ASP A 123 -13.74 -6.04 -5.38
C ASP A 123 -13.65 -5.16 -4.11
N PHE A 124 -12.47 -4.63 -3.80
CA PHE A 124 -12.23 -3.78 -2.63
C PHE A 124 -11.85 -2.32 -2.99
N GLY A 125 -12.03 -1.91 -4.26
CA GLY A 125 -11.64 -0.57 -4.74
C GLY A 125 -12.26 0.58 -3.93
N ASP A 126 -13.53 0.45 -3.54
CA ASP A 126 -14.23 1.45 -2.70
C ASP A 126 -13.57 1.64 -1.31
N SER A 127 -12.81 0.65 -0.85
CA SER A 127 -12.11 0.66 0.45
C SER A 127 -10.63 1.05 0.33
N LEU A 128 -10.10 1.21 -0.88
CA LEU A 128 -8.69 1.52 -1.12
C LEU A 128 -8.25 2.80 -0.41
N LEU A 129 -8.90 3.94 -0.70
CA LEU A 129 -8.57 5.21 -0.08
C LEU A 129 -8.83 5.22 1.44
N PRO A 130 -9.97 4.70 1.96
CA PRO A 130 -10.15 4.53 3.39
C PRO A 130 -9.02 3.74 4.08
N THR A 131 -8.55 2.66 3.46
CA THR A 131 -7.41 1.89 3.97
C THR A 131 -6.12 2.69 3.89
N ALA A 132 -5.80 3.31 2.76
CA ALA A 132 -4.61 4.14 2.59
C ALA A 132 -4.54 5.24 3.64
N LEU A 133 -5.61 6.04 3.80
CA LEU A 133 -5.69 7.14 4.77
C LEU A 133 -5.59 6.69 6.23
N SER A 134 -5.91 5.42 6.52
CA SER A 134 -5.75 4.86 7.86
C SER A 134 -4.31 4.52 8.22
N ILE A 135 -3.40 4.52 7.24
CA ILE A 135 -2.00 4.17 7.46
C ILE A 135 -1.27 5.40 7.98
N GLN A 136 -0.80 5.34 9.22
CA GLN A 136 -0.12 6.46 9.86
C GLN A 136 1.23 5.98 10.39
N ALA A 137 2.24 6.86 10.42
CA ALA A 137 3.47 6.55 11.12
C ALA A 137 3.13 6.18 12.56
N ALA A 138 3.62 5.03 13.03
CA ALA A 138 3.44 4.62 14.40
C ALA A 138 4.13 5.67 15.28
N ALA A 139 3.43 6.22 16.26
CA ALA A 139 4.06 7.10 17.23
C ALA A 139 5.18 6.30 17.89
N ASP A 140 6.42 6.79 17.77
CA ASP A 140 7.53 6.26 18.56
C ASP A 140 7.07 6.30 20.02
N SER A 141 6.94 5.12 20.61
CA SER A 141 6.70 5.02 22.05
C SER A 141 8.00 5.43 22.74
N ALA A 142 8.16 6.73 22.92
CA ALA A 142 9.23 7.36 23.70
C ALA A 142 9.20 6.90 25.17
#